data_AF-K1TVE5-F1
#
_entry.id   AF-K1TVE5-F1
#
_cell.length_a   1.000
_cell.length_b   1.000
_cell.length_c   1.000
_cell.angle_alpha   90.00
_cell.angle_beta   90.00
_cell.angle_gamma   90.00
#
_symmetry.space_group_name_H-M   'P 1'
#
loop_
_entity.id
_entity.type
_entity.pdbx_description
1 polymer ?
#
loop_
_entity_poly.entity_id
_entity_poly.type
_entity_poly.pdbx_seq_one_letter_code
_entity_poly.pdbx_strand_id
1 'polypeptide(L)'
;AQLKKSIGVSVAEVIKGFAEAFICSMPTGKQNSYANRTYPDMVYVTIRKDQPVNLVGAFEKPVISNNGYVEESVKKLQEYAGKVYDNFSGKPVKSFMIGADAISDAERVNLDELLEKLYSYIKDEVV
;
A
#
# COMPACT_ATOMS: atom_id res chain seq x y z
N ALA A 1 -4.21 5.48 -17.04
CA ALA A 1 -4.75 6.23 -18.20
C ALA A 1 -4.95 7.73 -17.91
N GLN A 2 -5.69 8.12 -16.86
CA GLN A 2 -5.98 9.53 -16.59
C GLN A 2 -4.74 10.35 -16.20
N LEU A 3 -3.85 9.82 -15.36
CA LEU A 3 -2.61 10.51 -14.96
C LEU A 3 -1.76 10.89 -16.20
N LYS A 4 -1.51 9.94 -17.11
CA LYS A 4 -0.78 10.14 -18.39
C LYS A 4 -1.39 11.26 -19.25
N LYS A 5 -2.71 11.48 -19.18
CA LYS A 5 -3.39 12.52 -19.95
C LYS A 5 -3.24 13.92 -19.32
N SER A 6 -2.95 13.98 -18.03
CA SER A 6 -2.98 15.23 -17.24
C SER A 6 -1.61 15.80 -16.91
N ILE A 7 -0.52 15.04 -17.09
CA ILE A 7 0.83 15.46 -16.71
C ILE A 7 1.78 15.49 -17.91
N GLY A 8 2.61 16.54 -17.99
CA GLY A 8 3.66 16.70 -19.01
C GLY A 8 5.02 16.09 -18.61
N VAL A 9 5.04 15.28 -17.56
CA VAL A 9 6.25 14.66 -16.98
C VAL A 9 6.08 13.15 -16.89
N SER A 10 7.15 12.42 -16.51
CA SER A 10 7.12 10.96 -16.43
C SER A 10 6.11 10.46 -15.38
N VAL A 11 5.17 9.61 -15.81
CA VAL A 11 4.19 8.94 -14.93
C VAL A 11 4.88 8.12 -13.85
N ALA A 12 6.01 7.48 -14.17
CA ALA A 12 6.76 6.67 -13.22
C ALA A 12 7.39 7.53 -12.11
N GLU A 13 7.92 8.71 -12.45
CA GLU A 13 8.48 9.66 -11.47
C GLU A 13 7.39 10.21 -10.54
N VAL A 14 6.22 10.54 -11.09
CA VAL A 14 5.10 11.03 -10.28
C VAL A 14 4.61 9.96 -9.31
N ILE A 15 4.47 8.71 -9.75
CA ILE A 15 4.02 7.63 -8.85
C ILE A 15 5.06 7.33 -7.78
N LYS A 16 6.36 7.34 -8.13
CA LYS A 16 7.45 7.19 -7.14
C LYS A 16 7.37 8.29 -6.08
N GLY A 17 7.33 9.55 -6.48
CA GLY A 17 7.26 10.69 -5.55
C GLY A 17 5.97 10.70 -4.73
N PHE A 18 4.83 10.32 -5.33
CA PHE A 18 3.56 10.20 -4.61
C PHE A 18 3.61 9.08 -3.57
N ALA A 19 4.15 7.90 -3.90
CA ALA A 19 4.25 6.78 -2.96
C ALA A 19 5.15 7.15 -1.77
N GLU A 20 6.30 7.76 -2.03
CA GLU A 20 7.21 8.25 -0.99
C GLU A 20 6.51 9.28 -0.09
N ALA A 21 5.87 10.29 -0.68
CA ALA A 21 5.14 11.30 0.08
C ALA A 21 3.96 10.68 0.87
N PHE A 22 3.21 9.74 0.30
CA PHE A 22 2.09 9.10 0.98
C PHE A 22 2.52 8.29 2.19
N ILE A 23 3.62 7.53 2.08
CA ILE A 23 4.14 6.69 3.17
C ILE A 23 4.81 7.54 4.27
N CYS A 24 5.52 8.61 3.87
CA CYS A 24 6.37 9.38 4.79
C CYS A 24 5.75 10.70 5.28
N SER A 25 4.67 11.18 4.65
CA SER A 25 4.04 12.44 5.07
C SER A 25 3.29 12.26 6.39
N MET A 26 3.50 13.23 7.29
CA MET A 26 2.79 13.31 8.56
C MET A 26 1.97 14.59 8.61
N PRO A 27 0.68 14.54 9.00
CA PRO A 27 -0.10 15.75 9.23
C PRO A 27 0.60 16.66 10.26
N THR A 28 0.63 17.97 9.98
CA THR A 28 1.29 18.96 10.85
C THR A 28 0.49 19.33 12.11
N GLY A 29 -0.73 18.80 12.25
CA GLY A 29 -1.60 19.05 13.39
C GLY A 29 -0.99 18.58 14.70
N LYS A 30 -0.80 19.51 15.65
CA LYS A 30 -0.23 19.25 16.99
C LYS A 30 1.12 18.53 17.01
N GLN A 31 1.92 18.60 15.94
CA GLN A 31 3.23 17.92 15.88
C GLN A 31 4.17 18.30 17.04
N ASN A 32 4.21 19.59 17.40
CA ASN A 32 5.09 20.09 18.45
C ASN A 32 4.75 19.56 19.85
N SER A 33 3.51 19.13 20.09
CA SER A 33 3.04 18.71 21.42
C SER A 33 3.09 17.20 21.64
N TYR A 34 3.20 16.38 20.57
CA TYR A 34 3.06 14.92 20.66
C TYR A 34 4.15 14.11 19.94
N ALA A 35 5.10 14.75 19.24
CA ALA A 35 6.26 14.10 18.61
C ALA A 35 5.92 12.85 17.75
N ASN A 36 4.86 12.95 16.97
CA ASN A 36 4.31 11.89 16.13
C ASN A 36 5.10 11.72 14.82
N ARG A 37 6.36 11.29 14.88
CA ARG A 37 7.12 10.80 13.71
C ARG A 37 7.23 9.29 13.79
N THR A 38 6.35 8.58 13.08
CA THR A 38 6.36 7.12 13.02
C THR A 38 6.21 6.68 11.57
N TYR A 39 6.97 5.67 11.17
CA TYR A 39 6.66 4.95 9.94
C TYR A 39 5.43 4.06 10.15
N PRO A 40 4.66 3.76 9.09
CA PRO A 40 3.65 2.72 9.16
C PRO A 40 4.27 1.37 9.54
N ASP A 41 3.62 0.59 10.41
CA ASP A 41 4.03 -0.78 10.73
C ASP A 41 3.91 -1.74 9.53
N MET A 42 3.04 -1.42 8.57
CA MET A 42 2.91 -2.13 7.31
C MET A 42 2.47 -1.20 6.19
N VAL A 43 3.07 -1.38 5.02
CA VAL A 43 2.60 -0.82 3.75
C VAL A 43 2.32 -1.97 2.79
N TYR A 44 1.14 -1.98 2.18
CA TYR A 44 0.78 -2.95 1.15
C TYR A 44 0.41 -2.23 -0.14
N VAL A 45 1.13 -2.53 -1.22
CA VAL A 45 0.94 -1.89 -2.53
C VAL A 45 0.58 -2.95 -3.55
N THR A 46 -0.47 -2.70 -4.32
CA THR A 46 -0.91 -3.59 -5.39
C THR A 46 -0.99 -2.85 -6.73
N ILE A 47 -0.47 -3.47 -7.77
CA ILE A 47 -0.65 -3.02 -9.15
C ILE A 47 -1.72 -3.88 -9.81
N ARG A 48 -2.72 -3.23 -10.37
CA ARG A 48 -3.87 -3.87 -11.00
C ARG A 48 -4.17 -3.26 -12.36
N LYS A 49 -4.66 -4.08 -13.29
CA LYS A 49 -5.08 -3.66 -14.64
C LYS A 49 -6.59 -3.55 -14.79
N ASP A 50 -7.34 -3.98 -13.78
CA ASP A 50 -8.80 -3.94 -13.72
C ASP A 50 -9.28 -2.67 -12.99
N GLN A 51 -9.83 -2.81 -11.77
CA GLN A 51 -10.35 -1.72 -10.96
C GLN A 51 -9.60 -1.62 -9.61
N PRO A 52 -9.49 -0.42 -9.02
CA PRO A 52 -9.00 -0.27 -7.65
C PRO A 52 -9.88 -1.04 -6.66
N VAL A 53 -9.25 -1.69 -5.68
CA VAL A 53 -9.95 -2.48 -4.65
C VAL A 53 -9.72 -1.83 -3.29
N ASN A 54 -10.81 -1.57 -2.56
CA ASN A 54 -10.74 -1.06 -1.19
C ASN A 54 -10.88 -2.22 -0.19
N LEU A 55 -9.93 -2.31 0.74
CA LEU A 55 -9.87 -3.35 1.76
C LEU A 55 -10.37 -2.89 3.15
N VAL A 56 -10.93 -1.67 3.25
CA VAL A 56 -11.41 -1.12 4.53
C VAL A 56 -12.44 -2.01 5.23
N GLY A 57 -13.20 -2.81 4.47
CA GLY A 57 -14.16 -3.77 5.00
C GLY A 57 -13.54 -4.82 5.95
N ALA A 58 -12.22 -5.03 5.88
CA ALA A 58 -11.47 -5.84 6.84
C ALA A 58 -11.66 -5.38 8.31
N PHE A 59 -11.94 -4.08 8.49
CA PHE A 59 -12.05 -3.43 9.80
C PHE A 59 -13.48 -3.00 10.14
N GLU A 60 -14.47 -3.44 9.36
CA GLU A 60 -15.89 -3.21 9.67
C GLU A 60 -16.25 -3.74 11.08
N LYS A 61 -15.73 -4.93 11.40
CA LYS A 61 -15.69 -5.43 12.78
C LYS A 61 -14.38 -4.99 13.46
N PRO A 62 -14.44 -4.24 14.58
CA PRO A 62 -13.26 -3.74 15.26
C PRO A 62 -12.21 -4.83 15.55
N VAL A 63 -10.93 -4.46 15.47
CA VAL A 63 -9.82 -5.34 15.87
C VAL A 63 -9.80 -5.40 17.39
N ILE A 64 -9.93 -6.60 17.94
CA ILE A 64 -9.83 -6.86 19.38
C ILE A 64 -8.47 -7.53 19.60
N SER A 65 -7.64 -6.95 20.49
CA SER A 65 -6.34 -7.52 20.82
C SER A 65 -6.06 -7.41 22.30
N ASN A 66 -5.36 -8.43 22.83
CA ASN A 66 -4.85 -8.45 24.20
C ASN A 66 -3.35 -8.09 24.28
N ASN A 67 -2.62 -8.11 23.15
CA ASN A 67 -1.16 -7.92 23.06
C ASN A 67 -0.76 -7.06 21.85
N GLY A 68 -1.38 -5.88 21.70
CA GLY A 68 -1.06 -4.92 20.63
C GLY A 68 -1.83 -5.16 19.33
N TYR A 69 -2.12 -4.08 18.60
CA TYR A 69 -3.09 -4.13 17.49
C TYR A 69 -2.51 -4.52 16.14
N VAL A 70 -1.19 -4.39 15.94
CA VAL A 70 -0.55 -4.53 14.62
C VAL A 70 -0.79 -5.92 14.04
N GLU A 71 -0.44 -6.98 14.78
CA GLU A 71 -0.53 -8.37 14.31
C GLU A 71 -1.95 -8.75 13.89
N GLU A 72 -2.94 -8.52 14.77
CA GLU A 72 -4.35 -8.83 14.50
C GLU A 72 -4.93 -7.98 13.35
N SER A 73 -4.48 -6.72 13.22
CA SER A 73 -4.92 -5.85 12.12
C SER A 73 -4.42 -6.35 10.78
N VAL A 74 -3.15 -6.76 10.70
CA VAL A 74 -2.56 -7.27 9.47
C VAL A 74 -3.19 -8.59 9.07
N LYS A 75 -3.40 -9.50 10.03
CA LYS A 75 -4.09 -10.78 9.78
C LYS A 75 -5.49 -10.58 9.21
N LYS A 76 -6.30 -9.70 9.82
CA LYS A 76 -7.64 -9.37 9.30
C LYS A 76 -7.60 -8.79 7.89
N LEU A 77 -6.63 -7.92 7.61
CA LEU A 77 -6.45 -7.36 6.27
C LEU A 77 -6.14 -8.46 5.24
N GLN A 78 -5.25 -9.40 5.58
CA GLN A 78 -4.89 -10.54 4.72
C GLN A 78 -6.10 -11.41 4.41
N GLU A 79 -6.83 -11.82 5.45
CA GLU A 79 -8.01 -12.67 5.31
C GLU A 79 -9.09 -12.02 4.46
N TYR A 80 -9.31 -10.72 4.65
CA TYR A 80 -10.27 -9.96 3.85
C TYR A 80 -9.81 -9.78 2.40
N ALA A 81 -8.52 -9.47 2.19
CA ALA A 81 -7.94 -9.36 0.85
C ALA A 81 -8.11 -10.66 0.06
N GLY A 82 -7.78 -11.81 0.67
CA GLY A 82 -7.99 -13.13 0.06
C GLY A 82 -9.45 -13.35 -0.33
N LYS A 83 -10.39 -13.11 0.59
CA LYS A 83 -11.83 -13.22 0.30
C LYS A 83 -12.30 -12.32 -0.84
N VAL A 84 -11.81 -11.08 -0.92
CA VAL A 84 -12.18 -10.15 -1.99
C VAL A 84 -11.58 -10.61 -3.32
N TYR A 85 -10.33 -11.06 -3.33
CA TYR A 85 -9.67 -11.55 -4.54
C TYR A 85 -10.34 -12.83 -5.06
N ASP A 86 -10.65 -13.78 -4.18
CA ASP A 86 -11.23 -15.06 -4.60
C ASP A 86 -12.69 -14.93 -5.06
N ASN A 87 -13.48 -14.04 -4.43
CA ASN A 87 -14.90 -13.94 -4.72
C ASN A 87 -15.28 -12.87 -5.74
N PHE A 88 -14.45 -11.84 -5.94
CA PHE A 88 -14.85 -10.65 -6.71
C PHE A 88 -13.80 -10.16 -7.69
N SER A 89 -12.62 -9.75 -7.22
CA SER A 89 -11.71 -8.95 -8.04
C SER A 89 -10.59 -9.74 -8.70
N GLY A 90 -10.30 -10.96 -8.26
CA GLY A 90 -9.08 -11.67 -8.67
C GLY A 90 -7.82 -11.06 -8.04
N LYS A 91 -6.70 -11.75 -8.20
CA LYS A 91 -5.40 -11.32 -7.64
C LYS A 91 -4.81 -10.13 -8.41
N PRO A 92 -4.07 -9.24 -7.74
CA PRO A 92 -3.33 -8.17 -8.41
C PRO A 92 -2.22 -8.76 -9.31
N VAL A 93 -1.77 -7.98 -10.30
CA VAL A 93 -0.67 -8.41 -11.19
C VAL A 93 0.68 -8.38 -10.47
N LYS A 94 0.85 -7.40 -9.56
CA LYS A 94 1.97 -7.32 -8.63
C LYS A 94 1.50 -6.86 -7.27
N SER A 95 2.13 -7.37 -6.23
CA SER A 95 1.89 -7.03 -4.83
C SER A 95 3.24 -6.89 -4.13
N PHE A 96 3.41 -5.79 -3.39
CA PHE A 96 4.58 -5.51 -2.58
C PHE A 96 4.16 -5.24 -1.14
N MET A 97 5.01 -5.60 -0.18
CA MET A 97 4.81 -5.27 1.22
C MET A 97 6.09 -4.77 1.90
N ILE A 98 5.93 -3.78 2.78
CA ILE A 98 6.94 -3.33 3.75
C ILE A 98 6.39 -3.63 5.14
N GLY A 99 7.24 -4.08 6.06
CA GLY A 99 6.88 -4.25 7.46
C GLY A 99 6.30 -5.62 7.79
N ALA A 100 5.24 -5.64 8.59
CA ALA A 100 4.70 -6.85 9.24
C ALA A 100 4.35 -7.98 8.25
N ASP A 101 4.79 -9.19 8.61
CA ASP A 101 4.80 -10.40 7.78
C ASP A 101 3.43 -11.09 7.71
N ALA A 102 2.50 -10.59 6.88
CA ALA A 102 1.21 -11.27 6.76
C ALA A 102 0.45 -11.01 5.45
N ILE A 103 1.11 -10.86 4.29
CA ILE A 103 0.41 -11.10 3.02
C ILE A 103 1.25 -12.10 2.20
N SER A 104 0.82 -13.36 2.22
CA SER A 104 1.57 -14.51 1.69
C SER A 104 2.04 -14.36 0.25
N ASP A 105 1.28 -13.62 -0.57
CA ASP A 105 1.53 -13.48 -2.01
C ASP A 105 2.16 -12.12 -2.37
N ALA A 106 2.57 -11.33 -1.38
CA ALA A 106 3.22 -10.03 -1.59
C ALA A 106 4.74 -10.17 -1.51
N GLU A 107 5.44 -9.57 -2.48
CA GLU A 107 6.90 -9.50 -2.45
C GLU A 107 7.35 -8.55 -1.33
N ARG A 108 8.16 -9.07 -0.41
CA ARG A 108 8.70 -8.27 0.70
C ARG A 108 9.83 -7.37 0.21
N VAL A 109 9.74 -6.09 0.53
CA VAL A 109 10.68 -5.06 0.13
C VAL A 109 10.86 -4.04 1.25
N ASN A 110 11.95 -3.27 1.21
CA ASN A 110 12.06 -2.02 1.96
C ASN A 110 11.51 -0.83 1.14
N LEU A 111 11.54 0.38 1.71
CA LEU A 111 11.02 1.59 1.04
C LEU A 111 11.76 1.88 -0.27
N ASP A 112 13.10 1.87 -0.26
CA ASP A 112 13.89 2.18 -1.44
C ASP A 112 13.64 1.16 -2.56
N GLU A 113 13.60 -0.12 -2.22
CA GLU A 113 13.28 -1.21 -3.13
C GLU A 113 11.85 -1.09 -3.69
N LEU A 114 10.87 -0.73 -2.85
CA LEU A 114 9.51 -0.48 -3.31
C LEU A 114 9.48 0.64 -4.36
N LEU A 115 10.12 1.76 -4.06
CA LEU A 115 10.13 2.92 -4.94
C LEU A 115 10.81 2.64 -6.29
N GLU A 116 11.94 1.92 -6.28
CA GLU A 116 12.63 1.52 -7.51
C GLU A 116 11.83 0.49 -8.33
N LYS A 117 11.21 -0.49 -7.66
CA LYS A 117 10.36 -1.49 -8.33
C LYS A 117 9.11 -0.86 -8.92
N LEU A 118 8.45 0.05 -8.21
CA LEU A 118 7.31 0.80 -8.73
C LEU A 118 7.72 1.62 -9.97
N TYR A 119 8.81 2.38 -9.86
CA TYR A 119 9.33 3.16 -10.99
C TYR A 119 9.60 2.28 -12.21
N SER A 120 10.35 1.19 -12.03
CA SER A 120 10.75 0.30 -13.13
C SER A 120 9.54 -0.37 -13.76
N TYR A 121 8.63 -0.94 -12.95
CA TYR A 121 7.44 -1.61 -13.45
C TYR A 121 6.54 -0.66 -14.27
N ILE A 122 6.33 0.55 -13.75
CA ILE A 122 5.46 1.54 -14.42
C ILE A 122 6.14 2.07 -15.68
N LYS A 123 7.45 2.29 -15.65
CA LYS A 123 8.21 2.71 -16.84
C LYS A 123 8.08 1.66 -17.95
N ASP A 124 8.22 0.38 -17.62
CA ASP A 124 8.18 -0.70 -18.61
C ASP A 124 6.76 -0.96 -19.16
N GLU A 125 5.70 -0.71 -18.38
CA GLU A 125 4.31 -0.85 -18.84
C GLU A 125 3.73 0.41 -19.54
N VAL A 126 4.33 1.59 -19.36
CA VAL A 126 3.80 2.87 -19.87
C VAL A 126 4.49 3.34 -21.17
N VAL A 127 5.60 2.71 -21.55
CA VAL A 127 6.26 2.84 -22.86
C VAL A 127 5.42 2.18 -23.95
#